data_AF-A0A852DR53-F1
#
_entry.id   AF-A0A852DR53-F1
#
_cell.length_a   1.000
_cell.length_b   1.000
_cell.length_c   1.000
_cell.angle_alpha   90.00
_cell.angle_beta   90.00
_cell.angle_gamma   90.00
#
_symmetry.space_group_name_H-M   'P 1'
#
loop_
_entity.id
_entity.type
_entity.pdbx_description
1 polymer ?
#
loop_
_entity_poly.entity_id
_entity_poly.type
_entity_poly.pdbx_seq_one_letter_code
_entity_poly.pdbx_strand_id
1 'polypeptide(L)' 'AALARSVAEAAAEAVASGGRFTLGLSGGSLVPLLARELPPALSAVPGSEPSRWLVAFCDERLVPPEHPESTGGAYRVS' A
#
# COMPACT_ATOMS: atom_id res chain seq x y z
N ALA A 1 5.85 -11.58 0.31
CA ALA A 1 5.28 -12.21 -0.90
C ALA A 1 3.76 -12.42 -0.82
N ALA A 2 3.23 -13.32 0.03
CA ALA A 2 1.80 -13.68 -0.01
C ALA A 2 0.85 -12.49 0.19
N LEU A 3 1.07 -11.65 1.21
CA LEU A 3 0.25 -10.45 1.47
C LEU A 3 0.25 -9.49 0.28
N ALA A 4 1.42 -9.12 -0.24
CA ALA A 4 1.54 -8.21 -1.37
C ALA A 4 0.83 -8.72 -2.62
N ARG A 5 0.91 -10.03 -2.88
CA ARG A 5 0.19 -10.68 -3.97
C ARG A 5 -1.33 -10.59 -3.77
N SER A 6 -1.83 -10.90 -2.57
CA SER A 6 -3.27 -10.78 -2.27
C SER A 6 -3.78 -9.35 -2.44
N VAL A 7 -3.00 -8.35 -2.05
CA VAL A 7 -3.34 -6.93 -2.26
C VAL A 7 -3.40 -6.61 -3.76
N ALA A 8 -2.43 -7.07 -4.55
CA ALA A 8 -2.41 -6.82 -6.00
C ALA A 8 -3.56 -7.52 -6.74
N GLU A 9 -3.89 -8.76 -6.37
CA GLU A 9 -5.04 -9.50 -6.91
C GLU A 9 -6.37 -8.82 -6.55
N ALA A 10 -6.55 -8.41 -5.29
CA ALA A 10 -7.74 -7.66 -4.86
C ALA A 10 -7.86 -6.31 -5.58
N ALA A 11 -6.74 -5.65 -5.84
CA ALA A 11 -6.73 -4.41 -6.60
C ALA A 11 -7.18 -4.61 -8.05
N ALA A 12 -6.69 -5.64 -8.72
CA ALA A 12 -7.09 -5.96 -10.09
C ALA A 12 -8.59 -6.25 -10.19
N GLU A 13 -9.14 -7.00 -9.24
CA GLU A 13 -10.57 -7.28 -9.16
C GLU A 13 -11.41 -6.01 -8.92
N ALA A 14 -11.00 -5.15 -7.97
CA ALA A 14 -11.71 -3.92 -7.66
C ALA A 14 -11.66 -2.90 -8.80
N VAL A 15 -10.53 -2.79 -9.49
CA VAL A 15 -10.39 -1.94 -10.68
C VAL A 15 -11.26 -2.45 -11.82
N ALA A 16 -11.30 -3.76 -12.06
CA ALA A 16 -12.12 -4.35 -13.12
C ALA A 16 -13.63 -4.15 -12.89
N SER A 17 -14.09 -4.24 -11.63
CA SER A 17 -15.51 -4.17 -11.27
C SER A 17 -16.02 -2.74 -11.01
N GLY A 18 -15.21 -1.89 -10.40
CA GLY A 18 -15.62 -0.57 -9.91
C GLY A 18 -14.70 0.58 -10.29
N GLY A 19 -13.64 0.32 -11.07
CA GLY A 19 -12.73 1.35 -11.58
C GLY A 19 -11.78 1.97 -10.56
N ARG A 20 -11.83 1.54 -9.29
CA ARG A 20 -10.99 2.03 -8.18
C ARG A 20 -10.76 0.95 -7.12
N PHE A 21 -9.56 0.91 -6.55
CA PHE A 21 -9.23 0.12 -5.35
C PHE A 21 -8.96 1.06 -4.16
N THR A 22 -9.34 0.67 -2.94
CA THR A 22 -9.08 1.46 -1.73
C THR A 22 -8.36 0.61 -0.69
N LEU A 23 -7.26 1.11 -0.13
CA LEU A 23 -6.42 0.38 0.81
C LEU A 23 -6.08 1.22 2.04
N GLY A 24 -6.31 0.65 3.22
CA GLY A 24 -5.77 1.16 4.48
C GLY A 24 -4.37 0.60 4.72
N LEU A 25 -3.38 1.47 4.88
CA LEU A 25 -2.02 1.11 5.25
C LEU A 25 -1.82 1.29 6.75
N SER A 26 -1.34 0.22 7.38
CA SER A 26 -0.88 0.28 8.77
C SER A 26 0.62 0.61 8.82
N GLY A 27 1.04 1.19 9.95
CA GLY A 27 2.45 1.44 10.26
C GLY A 27 3.21 0.20 10.76
N GLY A 28 4.33 0.44 11.44
CA GLY A 28 5.13 -0.59 12.08
C GLY A 28 5.75 -1.59 11.10
N SER A 29 5.71 -2.88 11.45
CA SER A 29 6.38 -3.94 10.68
C SER A 29 5.82 -4.17 9.28
N LEU A 30 4.63 -3.64 8.98
CA LEU A 30 4.03 -3.72 7.64
C LEU A 30 4.68 -2.76 6.64
N VAL A 31 5.24 -1.64 7.10
CA VAL A 31 5.89 -0.65 6.22
C VAL A 31 7.02 -1.28 5.40
N PRO A 32 8.10 -1.84 6.00
CA PRO A 32 9.20 -2.42 5.24
C PRO A 32 8.80 -3.68 4.46
N LEU A 33 7.76 -4.39 4.91
CA LEU A 33 7.24 -5.55 4.20
C LEU A 33 6.53 -5.13 2.91
N LEU A 34 5.59 -4.18 2.99
CA LEU A 34 4.82 -3.74 1.82
C LEU A 34 5.66 -2.90 0.87
N ALA A 35 6.53 -2.01 1.36
CA ALA A 35 7.45 -1.23 0.51
C ALA A 35 8.34 -2.13 -0.36
N ARG A 36 8.84 -3.24 0.21
CA ARG A 36 9.67 -4.20 -0.52
C ARG A 36 8.87 -5.11 -1.46
N GLU A 37 7.73 -5.61 -1.01
CA GLU A 37 7.05 -6.73 -1.68
C GLU A 37 5.91 -6.30 -2.61
N LEU A 38 5.32 -5.12 -2.40
CA LEU A 38 4.20 -4.64 -3.20
C LEU A 38 4.60 -4.24 -4.62
N PRO A 39 5.70 -3.50 -4.86
CA PRO A 39 6.11 -3.15 -6.23
C PRO A 39 6.28 -4.36 -7.17
N PRO A 40 7.00 -5.44 -6.82
CA PRO A 40 7.09 -6.61 -7.69
C PRO A 40 5.75 -7.35 -7.82
N ALA A 41 4.89 -7.37 -6.78
CA ALA A 41 3.56 -7.98 -6.87
C ALA A 41 2.64 -7.23 -7.85
N LEU A 42 2.69 -5.89 -7.85
CA LEU A 42 1.93 -5.06 -8.80
C LEU A 42 2.38 -5.30 -10.24
N SER A 43 3.69 -5.42 -10.48
CA SER A 43 4.24 -5.77 -11.79
C SER A 43 3.83 -7.18 -12.25
N ALA A 44 3.62 -8.12 -11.32
CA ALA A 44 3.23 -9.49 -11.61
C ALA A 44 1.71 -9.69 -11.82
N VAL A 45 0.89 -8.73 -11.40
CA VAL A 45 -0.59 -8.80 -11.50
C VAL A 45 -1.11 -7.67 -12.40
N PRO A 46 -1.34 -7.96 -13.69
CA PRO A 46 -1.94 -7.01 -14.63
C PRO A 46 -3.31 -6.52 -14.16
N GLY A 47 -3.65 -5.28 -14.48
CA GLY A 47 -4.94 -4.68 -14.11
C GLY A 47 -5.02 -4.14 -12.68
N SER A 48 -3.97 -4.31 -11.87
CA SER A 48 -3.90 -3.73 -10.52
C SER A 48 -3.92 -2.20 -10.52
N GLU A 49 -3.43 -1.53 -11.57
CA GLU A 49 -3.55 -0.08 -11.83
C GLU A 49 -3.38 0.83 -10.59
N PRO A 50 -2.17 1.00 -10.04
CA PRO A 50 -1.91 1.83 -8.85
C PRO A 50 -2.38 3.29 -8.98
N SER A 51 -2.48 3.81 -10.21
CA SER A 51 -3.05 5.13 -10.52
C SER A 51 -4.53 5.27 -10.13
N ARG A 52 -5.23 4.15 -9.93
CA ARG A 52 -6.64 4.06 -9.52
C ARG A 52 -6.80 3.71 -8.05
N TRP A 53 -5.74 3.84 -7.25
CA TRP A 53 -5.80 3.52 -5.83
C TRP A 53 -6.11 4.76 -5.01
N LEU A 54 -7.00 4.61 -4.04
CA LEU A 54 -7.10 5.51 -2.91
C LEU A 54 -6.41 4.85 -1.72
N VAL A 55 -5.36 5.48 -1.21
CA VAL A 55 -4.61 4.98 -0.06
C VAL A 55 -4.84 5.91 1.13
N ALA A 56 -5.13 5.33 2.29
CA ALA A 56 -5.23 6.03 3.55
C ALA A 56 -4.44 5.29 4.63
N PHE A 57 -4.05 5.97 5.70
CA PHE A 57 -3.48 5.29 6.87
C PHE A 57 -4.60 4.87 7.82
N CYS A 58 -4.49 3.67 8.39
CA CYS A 58 -5.43 3.18 9.39
C CYS A 58 -5.40 4.05 10.66
N ASP A 59 -4.21 4.51 11.02
CA ASP A 59 -3.91 5.47 12.07
C ASP A 59 -2.61 6.21 11.73
N GLU A 60 -2.35 7.34 12.39
CA GLU A 60 -1.09 8.07 12.27
C GLU A 60 -0.78 8.77 13.60
N ARG A 61 0.51 8.93 13.91
CA ARG A 61 0.99 9.70 15.05
C ARG A 61 1.01 11.18 14.69
N LEU A 62 0.49 12.03 15.58
CA LEU A 62 0.56 13.48 15.41
C LEU A 62 1.98 13.98 15.70
N VAL A 63 2.89 13.77 14.75
CA VAL A 63 4.31 14.14 14.79
C VAL A 63 4.75 14.67 13.43
N PRO A 64 5.89 15.38 13.34
CA PRO A 64 6.45 15.76 12.03
C PRO A 64 6.72 14.53 11.14
N PRO A 65 6.64 14.66 9.81
CA PRO A 65 6.84 13.54 8.89
C PRO A 65 8.23 12.88 8.94
N GLU A 66 9.25 13.59 9.44
CA GLU A 66 10.62 13.07 9.59
C GLU A 66 10.80 12.31 10.91
N HIS A 67 9.80 12.32 11.78
CA HIS A 67 9.84 11.64 13.06
C HIS A 67 9.80 10.11 12.85
N PRO A 68 10.61 9.31 13.57
CA PRO A 68 10.66 7.85 13.41
C PRO A 68 9.32 7.12 13.57
N GLU A 69 8.41 7.71 14.34
CA GLU A 69 7.04 7.18 14.58
C GLU A 69 6.01 7.61 13.52
N SER A 70 6.38 8.43 12.53
CA SER A 70 5.47 8.79 11.44
C SER A 70 5.31 7.62 10.49
N THR A 71 4.09 7.10 10.35
CA THR A 71 3.79 6.01 9.40
C THR A 71 3.97 6.50 7.97
N GLY A 72 3.42 7.67 7.63
CA GLY A 72 3.60 8.29 6.33
C GLY A 72 5.05 8.66 6.03
N GLY A 73 5.78 9.13 7.05
CA GLY A 73 7.23 9.34 6.98
C GLY A 73 7.98 8.07 6.61
N ALA A 74 7.69 6.97 7.32
CA ALA A 74 8.31 5.68 7.10
C ALA A 74 8.04 5.12 5.69
N TYR A 75 6.80 5.20 5.19
CA TYR A 75 6.48 4.79 3.81
C TYR A 75 7.18 5.63 2.74
N ARG A 76 7.44 6.92 3.00
CA ARG A 76 8.06 7.83 2.02
C ARG A 76 9.55 7.58 1.81
N VAL A 77 10.24 7.06 2.83
CA VAL A 77 11.69 6.80 2.80
C VAL A 77 12.03 5.32 2.56
N SER A 78 11.01 4.45 2.52
CA SER A 78 11.14 3.02 2.23
C SER A 78 11.07 2.76 0.72
#